data_AF-A0A819ZMG1-F1
#
_entry.id   AF-A0A819ZMG1-F1
#
_cell.length_a   1.000
_cell.length_b   1.000
_cell.length_c   1.000
_cell.angle_alpha   90.00
_cell.angle_beta   90.00
_cell.angle_gamma   90.00
#
_symmetry.space_group_name_H-M   'P 1'
#
loop_
_entity.id
_entity.type
_entity.pdbx_description
1 polymer ?
#
loop_
_entity_poly.entity_id
_entity_poly.type
_entity_poly.pdbx_seq_one_letter_code
_entity_poly.pdbx_strand_id
1 'polypeptide(L)' 'MQYQKIGHTDIEISRIILGCGSFGGTGSAPEFFGQGENEEQSHEILDAAVR' A
#
# COMPACT_ATOMS: atom_id res chain seq x y z
N MET A 1 -2.24 -5.87 -15.97
CA MET A 1 -2.24 -6.36 -14.57
C MET A 1 -2.80 -7.78 -14.54
N GLN A 2 -2.22 -8.73 -13.80
CA GLN A 2 -2.77 -10.08 -13.63
C GLN A 2 -3.55 -10.16 -12.33
N TYR A 3 -4.76 -10.72 -12.34
CA TYR A 3 -5.60 -10.92 -11.14
C TYR A 3 -5.77 -12.40 -10.84
N GLN A 4 -5.86 -12.76 -9.55
CA GLN A 4 -6.06 -14.12 -9.08
C GLN A 4 -6.92 -14.14 -7.80
N LYS A 5 -7.64 -15.24 -7.55
CA LYS A 5 -8.37 -15.47 -6.31
C LYS A 5 -7.41 -15.70 -5.14
N ILE A 6 -7.73 -15.16 -3.96
CA ILE A 6 -7.00 -15.47 -2.73
C ILE A 6 -7.54 -16.77 -2.13
N GLY A 7 -6.76 -17.84 -2.20
CA GLY A 7 -7.09 -19.12 -1.57
C GLY A 7 -8.48 -19.63 -1.97
N HIS A 8 -9.32 -19.93 -0.97
CA HIS A 8 -10.69 -20.39 -1.16
C HIS A 8 -11.75 -19.26 -1.05
N THR A 9 -11.32 -17.99 -1.05
CA THR A 9 -12.25 -16.85 -1.03
C THR A 9 -12.77 -16.54 -2.43
N ASP A 10 -13.83 -15.75 -2.53
CA ASP A 10 -14.32 -15.18 -3.80
C ASP A 10 -13.70 -13.81 -4.13
N ILE A 11 -12.61 -13.44 -3.45
CA ILE A 11 -11.92 -12.17 -3.66
C ILE A 11 -10.83 -12.34 -4.71
N GLU A 12 -10.95 -11.61 -5.81
CA GLU A 12 -9.88 -11.46 -6.81
C GLU A 12 -9.04 -10.21 -6.52
N ILE A 13 -7.71 -10.37 -6.49
CA ILE A 13 -6.76 -9.28 -6.32
C ILE A 13 -5.71 -9.28 -7.43
N SER A 14 -5.06 -8.14 -7.65
CA SER A 14 -3.85 -8.09 -8.46
C SER A 14 -2.77 -8.98 -7.84
N ARG A 15 -1.99 -9.67 -8.67
CA ARG A 15 -0.82 -10.46 -8.23
C ARG A 15 0.28 -9.60 -7.61
N ILE A 16 0.26 -8.29 -7.85
CA ILE A 16 1.15 -7.30 -7.25
C ILE A 16 0.28 -6.34 -6.45
N ILE A 17 0.62 -6.16 -5.18
CA ILE A 17 -0.09 -5.28 -4.24
C ILE A 17 0.87 -4.20 -3.73
N LEU A 18 0.33 -3.00 -3.51
CA LEU A 18 1.04 -1.92 -2.84
C LEU A 18 0.87 -2.09 -1.32
N GLY A 19 1.99 -2.22 -0.61
CA GLY A 19 2.01 -2.13 0.85
C GLY A 19 2.15 -0.67 1.29
N CYS A 20 1.34 -0.24 2.26
CA CYS A 20 1.30 1.15 2.73
C CYS A 20 2.05 1.39 4.06
N GLY A 21 2.94 0.48 4.46
CA GLY A 21 3.60 0.56 5.78
C GLY A 21 4.50 1.79 5.97
N SER A 22 5.05 2.34 4.89
CA SER A 22 5.90 3.54 4.99
C SER A 22 5.12 4.83 5.16
N PHE A 23 3.81 4.84 4.86
CA PHE A 23 2.99 6.04 4.95
C PHE A 23 2.95 6.54 6.41
N GLY A 24 3.27 7.82 6.59
CA GLY A 24 3.45 8.43 7.90
C GLY A 24 4.56 7.81 8.76
N GLY A 25 5.42 6.94 8.20
CA GLY A 25 6.48 6.22 8.91
C GLY A 25 5.99 5.09 9.84
N THR A 26 4.70 4.75 9.81
CA THR A 26 4.04 3.93 10.85
C THR A 26 4.49 2.46 10.91
N GLY A 27 4.92 1.89 9.79
CA GLY A 27 5.48 0.54 9.69
C GLY A 27 6.98 0.45 9.96
N SER A 28 7.62 1.57 10.30
CA SER A 28 9.06 1.64 10.62
C SER A 28 9.31 1.51 12.13
N ALA A 29 10.58 1.61 12.55
CA ALA A 29 10.91 1.74 13.97
C ALA A 29 10.29 3.04 14.55
N PRO A 30 9.91 3.07 15.85
CA PRO A 30 9.20 4.22 16.44
C PRO A 30 9.90 5.56 16.29
N GLU A 31 11.24 5.59 16.25
CA GLU A 31 12.01 6.82 16.01
C GLU A 31 11.74 7.47 14.64
N PHE A 32 11.15 6.74 13.69
CA PHE A 32 10.84 7.21 12.34
C PHE A 32 9.35 7.55 12.14
N PHE A 33 8.52 7.51 13.19
CA PHE A 33 7.12 7.91 13.07
C PHE A 33 7.01 9.39 12.68
N GLY A 34 6.17 9.67 11.68
CA GLY A 34 6.04 10.99 11.07
C GLY A 34 7.10 11.33 10.02
N GLN A 35 8.07 10.44 9.75
CA GLN A 35 9.16 10.65 8.79
C GLN A 35 8.98 9.87 7.46
N GLY A 36 7.80 9.30 7.22
CA GLY A 36 7.45 8.68 5.94
C GLY A 36 6.73 9.64 5.00
N GLU A 37 6.07 9.09 3.98
CA GLU A 37 5.23 9.87 3.07
C GLU A 37 4.12 10.57 3.85
N ASN A 38 3.93 11.87 3.57
CA ASN A 38 2.82 12.64 4.14
C ASN A 38 1.49 12.25 3.48
N GLU A 39 0.38 12.83 3.93
CA GLU A 39 -0.96 12.49 3.45
C GLU A 39 -1.13 12.71 1.93
N GLU A 40 -0.67 13.84 1.41
CA GLU A 40 -0.75 14.18 -0.02
C GLU A 40 0.07 13.19 -0.86
N GLN A 41 1.33 12.95 -0.48
CA GLN A 41 2.20 11.99 -1.15
C GLN A 41 1.65 10.56 -1.10
N SER A 42 1.07 10.17 0.03
CA SER A 42 0.43 8.86 0.18
C SER A 42 -0.74 8.70 -0.79
N HIS A 43 -1.57 9.74 -0.93
CA HIS A 43 -2.67 9.74 -1.91
C HIS A 43 -2.18 9.67 -3.34
N GLU A 44 -1.14 10.44 -3.71
CA GLU A 44 -0.55 10.37 -5.05
C GLU A 44 -0.04 8.96 -5.39
N ILE A 45 0.57 8.27 -4.43
CA ILE A 45 1.05 6.90 -4.59
C ILE A 45 -0.12 5.91 -4.72
N LEU A 46 -1.17 6.06 -3.93
CA LEU A 46 -2.38 5.24 -4.03
C LEU A 46 -3.05 5.40 -5.40
N ASP A 47 -3.18 6.65 -5.86
CA ASP A 47 -3.73 6.96 -7.19
C ASP A 47 -2.87 6.37 -8.31
N ALA A 48 -1.55 6.35 -8.15
CA ALA A 48 -0.65 5.73 -9.11
C ALA A 48 -0.78 4.19 -9.12
N ALA A 49 -1.04 3.57 -7.97
CA ALA A 49 -1.09 2.11 -7.83
C ALA A 49 -2.34 1.47 -8.45
N VAL A 50 -3.41 2.23 -8.64
CA VAL A 50 -4.68 1.76 -9.23
C VAL A 50 -4.81 2.03 -10.73
N ARG A 51 -3.84 2.72 -11.35
CA ARG A 51 -3.77 2.96 -12.80
C ARG A 51 -3.29 1.72 -13.56
#